data_AF-A0A848ZPD8-F1
#
_entry.id   AF-A0A848ZPD8-F1
#
_cell.length_a   1.000
_cell.length_b   1.000
_cell.length_c   1.000
_cell.angle_alpha   90.00
_cell.angle_beta   90.00
_cell.angle_gamma   90.00
#
_symmetry.space_group_name_H-M   'P 1'
#
loop_
_entity.id
_entity.type
_entity.pdbx_description
1 polymer ?
#
loop_
_entity_poly.entity_id
_entity_poly.type
_entity_poly.pdbx_seq_one_letter_code
_entity_poly.pdbx_strand_id
1 'polypeptide(L)'
;VALIGVVSSGEFTKKDFGLLGAMKEAAIETWNWIVRLCKFIVKLFTGDLSIKMLGGPITIGQMTGQAAQVSLLALIQLMAIISINLGILNLFPIPILDGGLIIFLFVEILLGKPISIKKRELAQKVGLSLLIILMAIVFYNDIARLLK
;
A
#
# COMPACT_ATOMS: atom_id res chain seq x y z
N VAL A 1 -27.63 26.21 -7.14
CA VAL A 1 -27.84 25.75 -5.75
C VAL A 1 -26.52 25.93 -5.02
N ALA A 2 -26.54 26.65 -3.89
CA ALA A 2 -25.35 27.11 -3.19
C ALA A 2 -24.60 25.95 -2.50
N LEU A 3 -23.30 25.83 -2.76
CA LEU A 3 -22.37 25.11 -1.90
C LEU A 3 -21.81 26.12 -0.89
N ILE A 4 -22.37 26.11 0.32
CA ILE A 4 -21.79 26.78 1.49
C ILE A 4 -21.03 25.70 2.25
N GLY A 5 -19.70 25.79 2.21
CA GLY A 5 -18.80 24.95 2.98
C GLY A 5 -17.45 25.65 3.09
N VAL A 6 -16.82 25.56 4.26
CA VAL A 6 -15.42 26.00 4.45
C VAL A 6 -14.54 25.00 3.71
N VAL A 7 -14.25 25.30 2.44
CA VAL A 7 -13.17 24.65 1.72
C VAL A 7 -11.90 25.35 2.19
N SER A 8 -10.91 24.58 2.65
CA SER A 8 -9.58 25.13 2.93
C SER A 8 -9.19 26.05 1.77
N SER A 9 -8.95 27.32 2.05
CA SER A 9 -8.27 28.23 1.13
C SER A 9 -6.82 27.77 1.03
N GLY A 10 -6.60 26.56 0.54
CA GLY A 10 -5.30 26.14 0.07
C GLY A 10 -5.02 27.08 -1.08
N GLU A 11 -4.19 28.08 -0.86
CA GLU A 11 -3.51 28.77 -1.95
C GLU A 11 -2.83 27.65 -2.74
N PHE A 12 -3.44 27.26 -3.86
CA PHE A 12 -2.82 26.41 -4.85
C PHE A 12 -1.72 27.26 -5.47
N THR A 13 -0.62 27.39 -4.73
CA THR A 13 0.55 28.12 -5.14
C THR A 13 1.20 27.22 -6.17
N LYS A 14 0.97 27.54 -7.44
CA LYS A 14 1.60 26.86 -8.55
C LYS A 14 3.10 27.16 -8.46
N LYS A 15 3.84 26.28 -7.79
CA LYS A 15 5.30 26.34 -7.75
C LYS A 15 5.80 25.69 -9.03
N ASP A 16 6.30 26.51 -9.93
CA ASP A 16 7.01 26.02 -11.11
C ASP A 16 8.37 25.51 -10.64
N PHE A 17 8.52 24.19 -10.63
CA PHE A 17 9.79 23.55 -10.35
C PHE A 17 10.51 23.26 -11.68
N GLY A 18 11.80 23.57 -11.75
CA GLY A 18 12.67 22.96 -12.76
C GLY A 18 12.77 21.45 -12.57
N LEU A 19 13.28 20.72 -13.55
CA LEU A 19 13.33 19.24 -13.54
C LEU A 19 13.93 18.65 -12.25
N LEU A 20 15.07 19.18 -11.80
CA LEU A 20 15.72 18.78 -10.54
C LEU A 20 14.89 19.14 -9.29
N GLY A 21 14.24 20.30 -9.31
CA GLY A 21 13.36 20.73 -8.23
C GLY A 21 12.14 19.82 -8.09
N ALA A 22 11.54 19.45 -9.23
CA ALA A 22 10.38 18.57 -9.27
C ALA A 22 10.72 17.16 -8.78
N MET A 23 11.88 16.61 -9.16
CA MET A 23 12.34 15.32 -8.65
C MET A 23 12.59 15.34 -7.14
N LYS A 24 13.21 16.41 -6.62
CA LYS A 24 13.43 16.57 -5.18
C LYS A 24 12.10 16.66 -4.43
N GLU A 25 11.17 17.47 -4.91
CA GLU A 25 9.85 17.62 -4.29
C GLU A 25 9.07 16.30 -4.32
N ALA A 26 9.11 15.58 -5.45
CA ALA A 26 8.47 14.28 -5.58
C ALA A 26 9.06 13.24 -4.61
N ALA A 27 10.38 13.25 -4.38
CA ALA A 27 11.02 12.37 -3.41
C ALA A 27 10.59 12.70 -1.97
N ILE A 28 10.49 14.00 -1.63
CA ILE A 28 10.01 14.46 -0.32
C ILE A 28 8.55 14.04 -0.12
N GLU A 29 7.69 14.25 -1.11
CA GLU A 29 6.28 13.86 -1.03
C GLU A 29 6.11 12.35 -0.91
N THR A 30 6.88 11.58 -1.67
CA THR A 30 6.91 10.12 -1.56
C THR A 30 7.31 9.69 -0.15
N TRP A 31 8.35 10.31 0.43
CA TRP A 31 8.77 10.06 1.80
C TRP A 31 7.68 10.39 2.82
N ASN A 32 7.00 11.52 2.66
CA ASN A 32 5.88 11.93 3.50
C ASN A 32 4.72 10.91 3.44
N TRP A 33 4.43 10.37 2.26
CA TRP A 33 3.45 9.29 2.09
C TRP A 33 3.88 7.99 2.76
N ILE A 34 5.14 7.59 2.60
CA ILE A 34 5.73 6.42 3.27
C ILE A 34 5.56 6.53 4.79
N VAL A 35 5.95 7.66 5.39
CA VAL A 35 5.84 7.89 6.84
C VAL A 35 4.38 7.84 7.30
N ARG A 36 3.46 8.44 6.54
CA ARG A 36 2.01 8.40 6.84
C ARG A 36 1.48 6.97 6.82
N LEU A 37 1.87 6.18 5.81
CA LEU A 37 1.46 4.79 5.69
C LEU A 37 2.03 3.93 6.83
N CYS A 38 3.30 4.10 7.19
CA CYS A 38 3.89 3.40 8.33
C CYS A 38 3.14 3.70 9.63
N LYS A 39 2.79 4.96 9.89
CA LYS A 39 1.97 5.35 11.05
C LYS A 39 0.58 4.70 11.02
N PHE A 40 -0.05 4.64 9.85
CA PHE A 40 -1.34 3.98 9.67
C PHE A 40 -1.26 2.47 9.98
N ILE A 41 -0.24 1.79 9.47
CA ILE A 41 0.03 0.38 9.72
C ILE A 41 0.23 0.12 11.22
N VAL A 42 1.05 0.93 11.90
CA VAL A 42 1.26 0.79 13.35
C VAL A 42 -0.07 0.91 14.11
N LYS A 43 -0.90 1.89 13.75
CA LYS A 43 -2.24 2.07 14.34
C LYS A 43 -3.21 0.92 14.07
N LEU A 44 -3.05 0.23 12.94
CA LEU A 44 -3.80 -0.98 12.63
C LEU A 44 -3.42 -2.11 13.59
N PHE A 45 -2.13 -2.27 13.89
CA PHE A 45 -1.64 -3.26 14.84
C PHE A 45 -1.94 -2.93 16.31
N THR A 46 -2.05 -1.65 16.68
CA THR A 46 -2.48 -1.23 18.04
C THR A 46 -3.99 -1.36 18.26
N GLY A 47 -4.77 -1.66 17.22
CA GLY A 47 -6.22 -1.85 17.31
C GLY A 47 -7.03 -0.54 17.25
N ASP A 48 -6.38 0.60 17.04
CA ASP A 48 -7.05 1.90 16.91
C ASP A 48 -7.83 2.04 15.59
N LEU A 49 -7.51 1.19 14.61
CA LEU A 49 -8.14 1.16 13.30
C LEU A 49 -8.70 -0.22 12.99
N SER A 50 -9.94 -0.27 12.51
CA SER A 50 -10.57 -1.53 12.10
C SER A 50 -9.96 -2.04 10.80
N ILE A 51 -9.68 -3.34 10.74
CA ILE A 51 -9.24 -4.08 9.52
C ILE A 51 -10.26 -3.90 8.38
N LYS A 52 -11.52 -3.60 8.70
CA LYS A 52 -12.55 -3.25 7.71
C LYS A 52 -12.22 -1.97 6.92
N MET A 53 -11.29 -1.12 7.36
CA MET A 53 -10.90 0.06 6.58
C MET A 53 -9.90 -0.24 5.46
N LEU A 54 -9.34 -1.45 5.41
CA LEU A 54 -8.53 -1.89 4.27
C LEU A 54 -9.46 -2.09 3.07
N GLY A 55 -9.26 -1.28 2.02
CA GLY A 55 -9.96 -1.45 0.75
C GLY A 55 -9.40 -2.67 0.01
N GLY A 56 -10.27 -3.58 -0.41
CA GLY A 56 -9.88 -4.70 -1.24
C GLY A 56 -9.83 -4.37 -2.74
N PRO A 57 -9.65 -5.39 -3.59
CA PRO A 57 -9.53 -5.22 -5.04
C PRO A 57 -10.72 -4.52 -5.69
N ILE A 58 -11.93 -4.76 -5.19
CA ILE A 58 -13.14 -4.16 -5.78
C ILE A 58 -13.20 -2.68 -5.40
N THR A 59 -12.91 -2.35 -4.14
CA THR A 59 -12.84 -0.96 -3.68
C THR A 59 -11.80 -0.18 -4.47
N ILE A 60 -10.61 -0.76 -4.72
CA ILE A 60 -9.56 -0.15 -5.54
C ILE A 60 -10.05 0.09 -6.98
N GLY A 61 -10.76 -0.86 -7.57
CA GLY A 61 -11.37 -0.70 -8.89
C GLY A 61 -12.37 0.46 -8.95
N GLN A 62 -13.23 0.59 -7.94
CA GLN A 62 -14.18 1.70 -7.83
C GLN A 62 -13.47 3.05 -7.67
N MET A 63 -12.46 3.13 -6.79
CA MET A 63 -11.67 4.35 -6.61
C MET A 63 -10.95 4.76 -7.90
N THR A 64 -10.47 3.77 -8.67
CA THR A 64 -9.83 4.01 -9.97
C THR A 64 -10.83 4.57 -10.97
N GLY A 65 -12.04 3.99 -11.04
CA GLY A 65 -13.12 4.50 -11.90
C GLY A 65 -13.53 5.93 -11.52
N GLN A 66 -13.64 6.25 -10.23
CA GLN A 66 -13.93 7.61 -9.75
C GLN A 66 -12.79 8.57 -10.10
N ALA A 67 -11.53 8.19 -9.86
CA ALA A 67 -10.37 9.02 -10.17
C ALA A 67 -10.27 9.32 -11.67
N ALA A 68 -10.58 8.33 -12.53
CA ALA A 68 -10.62 8.50 -13.97
C ALA A 68 -11.70 9.49 -14.44
N GLN A 69 -12.83 9.57 -13.73
CA GLN A 69 -13.88 10.56 -14.00
C GLN A 69 -13.50 11.97 -13.54
N VAL A 70 -12.64 12.11 -12.52
CA VAL A 70 -12.19 13.41 -12.00
C VAL A 70 -11.15 14.04 -12.92
N SER A 71 -10.00 13.38 -13.12
CA SER A 71 -8.94 13.86 -14.03
C SER A 71 -7.82 12.83 -14.19
N LEU A 72 -7.00 12.97 -15.24
CA LEU A 72 -5.78 12.19 -15.40
C LEU A 72 -4.80 12.39 -14.23
N LEU A 73 -4.71 13.62 -13.69
CA LEU A 73 -3.85 13.92 -12.56
C LEU A 73 -4.29 13.16 -11.30
N ALA A 74 -5.60 13.08 -11.04
CA ALA A 74 -6.15 12.29 -9.93
C ALA A 74 -5.85 10.80 -10.08
N LEU A 75 -5.90 10.27 -11.31
CA LEU A 75 -5.53 8.88 -11.59
C LEU A 75 -4.04 8.61 -11.31
N ILE A 76 -3.15 9.51 -11.73
CA ILE A 76 -1.70 9.40 -11.45
C ILE A 76 -1.44 9.47 -9.94
N GLN A 77 -2.13 10.37 -9.22
CA GLN A 77 -2.01 10.45 -7.76
C GLN A 77 -2.47 9.17 -7.07
N LEU A 78 -3.62 8.61 -7.48
CA LEU A 78 -4.10 7.34 -6.95
C LEU A 78 -3.11 6.20 -7.23
N MET A 79 -2.58 6.13 -8.47
CA MET A 79 -1.57 5.16 -8.85
C MET A 79 -0.30 5.29 -8.01
N ALA A 80 0.14 6.52 -7.73
CA ALA A 80 1.29 6.76 -6.86
C ALA A 80 1.03 6.25 -5.43
N ILE A 81 -0.14 6.55 -4.86
CA ILE A 81 -0.52 6.10 -3.51
C ILE A 81 -0.58 4.56 -3.45
N ILE A 82 -1.22 3.91 -4.44
CA ILE A 82 -1.29 2.44 -4.50
C ILE A 82 0.11 1.83 -4.65
N SER A 83 0.96 2.43 -5.48
CA SER A 83 2.35 1.96 -5.70
C SER A 83 3.16 2.02 -4.41
N ILE A 84 3.05 3.12 -3.65
CA ILE A 84 3.71 3.26 -2.35
C ILE A 84 3.18 2.21 -1.37
N ASN A 85 1.86 2.01 -1.32
CA ASN A 85 1.25 1.00 -0.45
C ASN A 85 1.76 -0.41 -0.76
N LEU A 86 1.76 -0.80 -2.04
CA LEU A 86 2.25 -2.10 -2.46
C LEU A 86 3.74 -2.26 -2.18
N GLY A 87 4.54 -1.21 -2.38
CA GLY A 87 5.96 -1.19 -2.05
C GLY A 87 6.22 -1.45 -0.57
N ILE A 88 5.53 -0.78 0.34
CA ILE A 88 5.69 -1.02 1.79
C ILE A 88 5.20 -2.41 2.18
N LEU A 89 4.03 -2.83 1.68
CA LEU A 89 3.48 -4.16 1.98
C LEU A 89 4.40 -5.27 1.49
N ASN A 90 5.04 -5.10 0.32
CA ASN A 90 6.02 -6.06 -0.21
C ASN A 90 7.26 -6.20 0.64
N LEU A 91 7.62 -5.21 1.46
CA LEU A 91 8.75 -5.29 2.39
C LEU A 91 8.42 -6.06 3.68
N PHE A 92 7.17 -6.46 3.90
CA PHE A 92 6.81 -7.25 5.07
C PHE A 92 7.45 -8.64 5.06
N PRO A 93 7.69 -9.21 6.26
CA PRO A 93 8.37 -10.49 6.45
C PRO A 93 7.48 -11.69 6.10
N ILE A 94 6.77 -11.66 4.96
CA ILE A 94 5.83 -12.69 4.55
C ILE A 94 6.49 -13.57 3.49
N PRO A 95 6.64 -14.88 3.70
CA PRO A 95 7.14 -15.80 2.69
C PRO A 95 6.26 -15.71 1.43
N ILE A 96 6.88 -15.60 0.24
CA ILE A 96 6.30 -15.30 -1.09
C ILE A 96 6.38 -13.82 -1.51
N LEU A 97 6.47 -12.87 -0.59
CA LEU A 97 6.72 -11.44 -0.89
C LEU A 97 8.23 -11.14 -0.93
N ASP A 98 8.60 -10.01 -1.54
CA ASP A 98 9.99 -9.55 -1.67
C ASP A 98 10.71 -9.44 -0.32
N GLY A 99 10.02 -8.96 0.72
CA GLY A 99 10.53 -8.87 2.09
C GLY A 99 10.83 -10.23 2.72
N GLY A 100 10.05 -11.26 2.37
CA GLY A 100 10.35 -12.64 2.75
C GLY A 100 11.65 -13.14 2.14
N LEU A 101 11.91 -12.81 0.87
CA LEU A 101 13.18 -13.13 0.21
C LEU A 101 14.37 -12.40 0.87
N ILE A 102 14.21 -11.09 1.15
CA ILE A 102 15.22 -10.29 1.84
C ILE A 102 15.60 -10.94 3.17
N ILE A 103 14.62 -11.43 3.94
CA ILE A 103 14.87 -12.08 5.22
C ILE A 103 15.58 -13.42 5.06
N PHE A 104 15.21 -14.23 4.07
CA PHE A 104 15.93 -15.47 3.81
C PHE A 104 17.40 -15.19 3.47
N LEU A 105 17.67 -14.21 2.61
CA LEU A 105 19.03 -13.80 2.26
C LEU A 105 19.79 -13.26 3.48
N PHE A 106 19.14 -12.44 4.30
CA PHE A 106 19.74 -11.89 5.52
C PHE A 106 20.12 -13.00 6.51
N VAL A 107 19.24 -13.99 6.68
CA VAL A 107 19.48 -15.17 7.53
C VAL A 107 20.60 -16.05 6.95
N GLU A 108 20.67 -16.24 5.63
CA GLU A 108 21.76 -16.98 4.99
C GLU A 108 23.12 -16.30 5.18
N ILE A 109 23.17 -14.96 5.06
CA ILE A 109 24.38 -14.17 5.33
C ILE A 109 24.83 -14.35 6.78
N LEU A 110 23.89 -14.27 7.74
CA LEU A 110 24.19 -14.44 9.17
C LEU A 110 24.65 -15.86 9.52
N LEU A 111 24.04 -16.88 8.92
CA LEU A 111 24.37 -18.29 9.15
C LEU A 111 25.59 -18.76 8.37
N GLY A 112 26.02 -18.01 7.34
CA GLY A 112 27.10 -18.38 6.42
C GLY A 112 26.83 -19.65 5.62
N LYS A 113 25.57 -20.14 5.59
CA LYS A 113 25.16 -21.38 4.93
C LYS A 113 23.78 -21.21 4.30
N PRO A 114 23.53 -21.80 3.13
CA PRO A 114 22.23 -21.72 2.47
C PRO A 114 21.15 -22.41 3.30
N ILE A 115 19.95 -21.84 3.31
CA ILE A 115 18.79 -22.47 3.94
C ILE A 115 18.42 -23.70 3.10
N SER A 116 18.17 -24.83 3.77
CA SER A 116 17.76 -26.05 3.07
C SER A 116 16.50 -25.81 2.24
N ILE A 117 16.52 -26.25 0.97
CA ILE A 117 15.42 -26.09 0.00
C ILE A 117 14.07 -26.50 0.59
N LYS A 118 14.01 -27.64 1.29
CA LYS A 118 12.78 -28.13 1.96
C LYS A 118 12.17 -27.14 2.95
N LYS A 119 12.99 -26.42 3.72
CA LYS A 119 12.52 -25.41 4.69
C LYS A 119 11.99 -24.16 3.98
N ARG A 120 12.64 -23.75 2.89
CA ARG A 120 12.21 -22.61 2.07
C ARG A 120 10.88 -22.91 1.38
N GLU A 121 10.75 -24.08 0.78
CA GLU A 121 9.50 -24.55 0.16
C GLU A 121 8.36 -24.61 1.17
N LEU A 122 8.61 -25.16 2.37
CA LEU A 122 7.61 -25.21 3.43
C LEU A 122 7.17 -23.80 3.86
N ALA A 123 8.13 -22.89 4.08
CA ALA A 123 7.82 -21.51 4.44
C ALA A 123 7.01 -20.80 3.35
N GLN A 124 7.40 -20.95 2.08
CA GLN A 124 6.67 -20.40 0.94
C GLN A 124 5.25 -20.97 0.82
N LYS A 125 5.07 -22.28 1.01
CA LYS A 125 3.76 -22.93 0.97
C LYS A 125 2.85 -22.40 2.07
N VAL A 126 3.36 -22.28 3.30
CA VAL A 126 2.62 -21.70 4.44
C VAL A 126 2.27 -20.24 4.16
N GLY A 127 3.22 -19.44 3.67
CA GLY A 127 2.99 -18.03 3.31
C GLY A 127 1.93 -17.88 2.22
N LEU A 128 1.99 -18.70 1.16
CA LEU A 128 1.01 -18.71 0.09
C LEU A 128 -0.39 -19.09 0.59
N SER A 129 -0.50 -20.13 1.42
CA SER A 129 -1.78 -20.54 2.01
C SER A 129 -2.39 -19.42 2.86
N LEU A 130 -1.59 -18.76 3.70
CA LEU A 130 -2.03 -17.62 4.50
C LEU A 130 -2.49 -16.45 3.61
N LEU A 131 -1.72 -16.15 2.56
CA LEU A 131 -2.05 -15.08 1.61
C LEU A 131 -3.39 -15.33 0.91
N ILE A 132 -3.62 -16.55 0.44
CA ILE A 132 -4.89 -16.93 -0.21
C ILE A 132 -6.06 -16.77 0.75
N ILE A 133 -5.92 -17.20 2.01
CA ILE A 133 -6.96 -17.02 3.04
C ILE A 133 -7.23 -15.54 3.26
N LEU A 134 -6.19 -14.72 3.40
CA LEU A 134 -6.33 -13.28 3.56
C LEU A 134 -7.03 -12.63 2.36
N MET A 135 -6.64 -13.00 1.14
CA MET A 135 -7.29 -12.51 -0.08
C MET A 135 -8.77 -12.87 -0.11
N ALA A 136 -9.14 -14.10 0.28
CA ALA A 136 -10.54 -14.52 0.36
C ALA A 136 -11.33 -13.68 1.38
N ILE A 137 -10.76 -13.41 2.56
CA ILE A 137 -11.38 -12.57 3.60
C ILE A 137 -11.58 -11.14 3.10
N VAL A 138 -10.55 -10.54 2.50
CA VAL A 138 -10.62 -9.17 1.97
C VAL A 138 -11.66 -9.07 0.86
N PHE A 139 -11.67 -10.03 -0.07
CA PHE A 139 -12.64 -10.07 -1.16
C PHE A 139 -14.07 -10.27 -0.66
N TYR A 140 -14.28 -11.15 0.32
CA TYR A 140 -15.58 -11.31 0.98
C TYR A 140 -16.06 -10.02 1.64
N ASN A 141 -15.17 -9.32 2.37
CA ASN A 141 -15.50 -8.06 3.02
C ASN A 141 -15.85 -6.94 2.01
N ASP A 142 -15.16 -6.91 0.86
CA ASP A 142 -15.47 -6.00 -0.25
C ASP A 142 -16.87 -6.29 -0.81
N ILE A 143 -17.19 -7.54 -1.11
CA ILE A 143 -18.52 -7.92 -1.63
C ILE A 143 -19.62 -7.61 -0.59
N ALA A 144 -19.39 -8.00 0.67
CA ALA A 144 -20.36 -7.77 1.74
C ALA A 144 -20.65 -6.28 1.95
N ARG A 145 -19.67 -5.41 1.70
CA ARG A 145 -19.87 -3.95 1.75
C ARG A 145 -20.71 -3.44 0.59
N LEU A 146 -20.58 -4.02 -0.60
CA LEU A 146 -21.35 -3.59 -1.78
C LEU A 146 -22.81 -4.04 -1.75
N LEU A 147 -23.09 -5.16 -1.09
CA LEU A 147 -24.44 -5.69 -0.94
C LEU A 147 -25.23 -5.04 0.21
N LYS A 148 -24.56 -4.20 1.02
CA LYS A 148 -25.16 -3.47 2.13
C LYS A 148 -25.46 -2.04 1.73
#